data_AF-A0AA37RYK2-F1
#
_entry.id   AF-A0AA37RYK2-F1
#
_cell.length_a   1.000
_cell.length_b   1.000
_cell.length_c   1.000
_cell.angle_alpha   90.00
_cell.angle_beta   90.00
_cell.angle_gamma   90.00
#
_symmetry.space_group_name_H-M   'P 1'
#
loop_
_entity.id
_entity.type
_entity.pdbx_description
1 polymer ?
#
loop_
_entity_poly.entity_id
_entity_poly.type
_entity_poly.pdbx_seq_one_letter_code
_entity_poly.pdbx_strand_id
1 'polypeptide(L)'
;MTYLIAACVSLLIGPLFYRFFAEQHKVTKAIDGFVFVSIGGLLLTHILPELLHHGGLSAFVVLLAGLFGPSISERLFQKHSRLTHNFTLLLAFTGLLLHTFIDGSSVSVSDHDHGVADFLPLGIILHRLPEGLAIWWLLSPQFGNKGASFAIGLMLLGTLGGFAFGEHYANQLSLDNIVLLQAFVTGSILHVVWHQPHVEKSPSDHSRRSETLAGVGALLGILLLIALFSAESHSGHAHNHDHGHMSMEQLWQWTLAVAPYLLVTYLLGSLRFALGLRPDTNNPYLGWLVRLIGPEGFVFVGLILGWQVALFLALTSLILSAFLAQQKIPIDQVGPAQPLTLREFSLHYQVERSAPWVILSLLIGNMMHYPELLANQPWWQCLLLICLMMPLRFCFVGAAALGLTLAWAEWSTQAVLLALLAAPLINSQQLKKMSGPQGALTMGLVLGMVAAGQQWLEGINLEHAIAWPEQTQVLAVLVLGLLYAIALLRLGPRAFMARLFSVKFDPHQHHHH
;
A
#
# COMPACT_ATOMS: atom_id res chain seq x y z
N MET A 1 35.08 3.53 6.35
CA MET A 1 35.24 2.41 5.37
C MET A 1 34.47 1.14 5.74
N THR A 2 34.25 0.84 7.03
CA THR A 2 33.53 -0.38 7.47
C THR A 2 32.10 -0.44 6.96
N TYR A 3 31.37 0.69 6.99
CA TYR A 3 30.00 0.79 6.48
C TYR A 3 29.91 0.56 4.97
N LEU A 4 30.86 1.08 4.20
CA LEU A 4 30.94 0.85 2.76
C LEU A 4 31.10 -0.64 2.45
N ILE A 5 32.00 -1.33 3.16
CA ILE A 5 32.21 -2.78 2.99
C ILE A 5 30.92 -3.53 3.35
N ALA A 6 30.29 -3.20 4.47
CA ALA A 6 29.05 -3.84 4.88
C ALA A 6 27.90 -3.61 3.88
N ALA A 7 27.79 -2.42 3.30
CA ALA A 7 26.79 -2.11 2.28
C ALA A 7 27.03 -2.90 0.98
N CYS A 8 28.29 -3.02 0.54
CA CYS A 8 28.66 -3.86 -0.60
C CYS A 8 28.39 -5.35 -0.33
N VAL A 9 28.72 -5.84 0.86
CA VAL A 9 28.44 -7.23 1.26
C VAL A 9 26.94 -7.50 1.30
N SER A 10 26.15 -6.55 1.81
CA SER A 10 24.68 -6.64 1.86
C SER A 10 24.07 -6.82 0.46
N LEU A 11 24.55 -6.08 -0.54
CA LEU A 11 24.11 -6.22 -1.93
C LEU A 11 24.45 -7.61 -2.53
N LEU A 12 25.58 -8.20 -2.12
CA LEU A 12 26.03 -9.53 -2.59
C LEU A 12 25.25 -10.70 -1.96
N ILE A 13 24.36 -10.43 -1.01
CA ILE A 13 23.53 -11.47 -0.37
C ILE A 13 22.64 -12.18 -1.42
N GLY A 14 22.12 -11.47 -2.42
CA GLY A 14 21.26 -12.05 -3.47
C GLY A 14 21.86 -13.28 -4.18
N PRO A 15 23.02 -13.13 -4.85
CA PRO A 15 23.74 -14.24 -5.47
C PRO A 15 24.07 -15.40 -4.53
N LEU A 16 24.46 -15.09 -3.29
CA LEU A 16 24.81 -16.11 -2.28
C LEU A 16 23.58 -16.95 -1.95
N PHE A 17 22.45 -16.32 -1.68
CA PHE A 17 21.21 -17.02 -1.38
C PHE A 17 20.75 -17.90 -2.54
N TYR A 18 20.83 -17.40 -3.76
CA TYR A 18 20.50 -18.21 -4.94
C TYR A 18 21.36 -19.48 -5.03
N ARG A 19 22.68 -19.35 -4.84
CA ARG A 19 23.58 -20.52 -4.90
C ARG A 19 23.26 -21.60 -3.87
N PHE A 20 22.87 -21.21 -2.66
CA PHE A 20 22.62 -22.16 -1.56
C PHE A 20 21.18 -22.67 -1.50
N PHE A 21 20.20 -21.91 -2.02
CA PHE A 21 18.79 -22.18 -1.78
C PHE A 21 17.91 -22.25 -3.04
N ALA A 22 18.45 -22.05 -4.26
CA ALA A 22 17.65 -22.09 -5.49
C ALA A 22 16.89 -23.40 -5.71
N GLU A 23 17.43 -24.53 -5.25
CA GLU A 23 16.79 -25.85 -5.39
C GLU A 23 15.65 -26.07 -4.37
N GLN A 24 15.56 -25.24 -3.33
CA GLN A 24 14.58 -25.40 -2.25
C GLN A 24 13.36 -24.50 -2.47
N HIS A 25 12.34 -25.05 -3.15
CA HIS A 25 11.06 -24.36 -3.43
C HIS A 25 10.46 -23.62 -2.20
N LYS A 26 10.59 -24.22 -1.02
CA LYS A 26 10.14 -23.64 0.27
C LYS A 26 10.84 -22.32 0.62
N VAL A 27 12.15 -22.25 0.43
CA VAL A 27 12.95 -21.05 0.75
C VAL A 27 12.65 -19.96 -0.27
N THR A 28 12.51 -20.32 -1.55
CA THR A 28 12.13 -19.39 -2.61
C THR A 28 10.79 -18.71 -2.34
N LYS A 29 9.79 -19.43 -1.82
CA LYS A 29 8.50 -18.84 -1.42
C LYS A 29 8.62 -17.87 -0.25
N ALA A 30 9.46 -18.18 0.74
CA ALA A 30 9.73 -17.25 1.83
C ALA A 30 10.47 -15.99 1.33
N ILE A 31 11.44 -16.14 0.43
CA ILE A 31 12.14 -14.99 -0.18
C ILE A 31 11.17 -14.13 -0.97
N ASP A 32 10.26 -14.73 -1.76
CA ASP A 32 9.21 -13.99 -2.49
C ASP A 32 8.39 -13.10 -1.53
N GLY A 33 7.90 -13.69 -0.44
CA GLY A 33 7.13 -12.93 0.55
C GLY A 33 7.96 -11.83 1.26
N PHE A 34 9.22 -12.11 1.55
CA PHE A 34 10.16 -11.15 2.12
C PHE A 34 10.38 -9.96 1.17
N VAL A 35 10.83 -10.23 -0.06
CA VAL A 35 11.12 -9.22 -1.08
C VAL A 35 9.88 -8.38 -1.39
N PHE A 36 8.71 -9.00 -1.54
CA PHE A 36 7.46 -8.31 -1.82
C PHE A 36 7.13 -7.28 -0.74
N VAL A 37 7.21 -7.66 0.54
CA VAL A 37 6.87 -6.77 1.65
C VAL A 37 7.97 -5.76 1.93
N SER A 38 9.25 -6.16 1.91
CA SER A 38 10.35 -5.23 2.20
C SER A 38 10.47 -4.16 1.12
N ILE A 39 10.45 -4.52 -0.17
CA ILE A 39 10.56 -3.54 -1.25
C ILE A 39 9.28 -2.73 -1.39
N GLY A 40 8.13 -3.38 -1.40
CA GLY A 40 6.84 -2.67 -1.45
C GLY A 40 6.68 -1.71 -0.28
N GLY A 41 7.03 -2.15 0.93
CA GLY A 41 7.01 -1.32 2.13
C GLY A 41 7.97 -0.14 2.03
N LEU A 42 9.25 -0.37 1.74
CA LEU A 42 10.27 0.68 1.58
C LEU A 42 9.85 1.73 0.54
N LEU A 43 9.34 1.28 -0.61
CA LEU A 43 8.87 2.19 -1.65
C LEU A 43 7.72 3.05 -1.14
N LEU A 44 6.75 2.47 -0.45
CA LEU A 44 5.56 3.19 0.00
C LEU A 44 5.80 4.09 1.24
N THR A 45 6.71 3.70 2.14
CA THR A 45 6.92 4.43 3.40
C THR A 45 8.08 5.41 3.36
N HIS A 46 9.09 5.18 2.52
CA HIS A 46 10.31 5.97 2.52
C HIS A 46 10.52 6.71 1.20
N ILE A 47 10.54 5.99 0.07
CA ILE A 47 10.89 6.60 -1.23
C ILE A 47 9.75 7.44 -1.79
N LEU A 48 8.53 6.92 -1.79
CA LEU A 48 7.41 7.56 -2.44
C LEU A 48 6.96 8.87 -1.76
N PRO A 49 6.85 8.95 -0.41
CA PRO A 49 6.56 10.21 0.26
C PRO A 49 7.58 11.30 -0.09
N GLU A 50 8.86 10.97 -0.11
CA GLU A 50 9.95 11.90 -0.44
C GLU A 50 9.88 12.42 -1.89
N LEU A 51 9.60 11.52 -2.84
CA LEU A 51 9.45 11.90 -4.25
C LEU A 51 8.26 12.82 -4.49
N LEU A 52 7.16 12.59 -3.76
CA LEU A 52 5.98 13.46 -3.83
C LEU A 52 6.22 14.80 -3.14
N HIS A 53 7.00 14.82 -2.05
CA HIS A 53 7.38 16.05 -1.36
C HIS A 53 8.23 16.95 -2.25
N HIS A 54 9.28 16.42 -2.88
CA HIS A 54 10.17 17.21 -3.72
C HIS A 54 9.65 17.47 -5.13
N GLY A 55 8.96 16.50 -5.72
CA GLY A 55 8.51 16.59 -7.10
C GLY A 55 7.06 17.00 -7.28
N GLY A 56 6.28 17.10 -6.20
CA GLY A 56 4.89 17.53 -6.23
C GLY A 56 4.05 16.80 -7.28
N LEU A 57 3.19 17.56 -7.98
CA LEU A 57 2.27 17.00 -8.98
C LEU A 57 3.00 16.38 -10.19
N SER A 58 4.15 16.90 -10.60
CA SER A 58 4.89 16.38 -11.75
C SER A 58 5.48 15.01 -11.45
N ALA A 59 6.07 14.81 -10.27
CA ALA A 59 6.49 13.50 -9.81
C ALA A 59 5.31 12.54 -9.66
N PHE A 60 4.16 12.99 -9.15
CA PHE A 60 2.96 12.15 -9.08
C PHE A 60 2.51 11.65 -10.47
N VAL A 61 2.42 12.54 -11.46
CA VAL A 61 2.04 12.16 -12.83
C VAL A 61 3.06 11.21 -13.45
N VAL A 62 4.36 11.48 -13.28
CA VAL A 62 5.43 10.64 -13.81
C VAL A 62 5.50 9.28 -13.11
N LEU A 63 5.22 9.22 -11.81
CA LEU A 63 5.04 7.99 -11.05
C LEU A 63 3.90 7.14 -11.61
N LEU A 64 2.73 7.75 -11.86
CA LEU A 64 1.61 7.04 -12.47
C LEU A 64 1.96 6.54 -13.88
N ALA A 65 2.73 7.33 -14.65
CA ALA A 65 3.26 6.91 -15.93
C ALA A 65 4.23 5.72 -15.80
N GLY A 66 5.07 5.68 -14.76
CA GLY A 66 5.93 4.53 -14.45
C GLY A 66 5.13 3.28 -14.03
N LEU A 67 4.07 3.46 -13.24
CA LEU A 67 3.22 2.38 -12.71
C LEU A 67 2.34 1.74 -13.78
N PHE A 68 1.71 2.54 -14.63
CA PHE A 68 0.79 2.07 -15.65
C PHE A 68 1.43 1.97 -17.04
N GLY A 69 2.56 2.63 -17.26
CA GLY A 69 3.27 2.67 -18.54
C GLY A 69 3.58 1.30 -19.13
N PRO A 70 4.14 0.34 -18.36
CA PRO A 70 4.39 -1.01 -18.85
C PRO A 70 3.10 -1.68 -19.37
N SER A 71 2.03 -1.70 -18.56
CA SER A 71 0.74 -2.28 -18.92
C SER A 71 0.09 -1.64 -20.16
N ILE A 72 0.16 -0.30 -20.25
CA ILE A 72 -0.40 0.45 -21.38
C ILE A 72 0.42 0.18 -22.64
N SER A 73 1.75 0.18 -22.52
CA SER A 73 2.67 -0.08 -23.61
C SER A 73 2.46 -1.46 -24.23
N GLU A 74 2.31 -2.49 -23.40
CA GLU A 74 2.05 -3.85 -23.86
C GLU A 74 0.75 -3.97 -24.67
N ARG A 75 -0.31 -3.26 -24.24
CA ARG A 75 -1.61 -3.27 -24.94
C ARG A 75 -1.57 -2.51 -26.27
N LEU A 76 -0.87 -1.38 -26.32
CA LEU A 76 -0.81 -0.52 -27.50
C LEU A 76 0.21 -0.99 -28.54
N PHE A 77 1.33 -1.56 -28.09
CA PHE A 77 2.50 -1.84 -28.94
C PHE A 77 2.83 -3.33 -29.02
N GLN A 78 1.83 -4.20 -29.14
CA GLN A 78 2.02 -5.65 -29.31
C GLN A 78 3.05 -6.01 -30.41
N LYS A 79 3.16 -5.20 -31.47
CA LYS A 79 4.13 -5.38 -32.58
C LYS A 79 5.56 -4.91 -32.29
N HIS A 80 5.78 -4.02 -31.30
CA HIS A 80 7.10 -3.46 -30.95
C HIS A 80 7.54 -3.76 -29.51
N SER A 81 6.87 -4.72 -28.86
CA SER A 81 7.04 -5.09 -27.44
C SER A 81 8.51 -5.22 -27.00
N ARG A 82 9.40 -5.79 -27.84
CA ARG A 82 10.82 -5.96 -27.49
C ARG A 82 11.58 -4.64 -27.33
N LEU A 83 11.34 -3.64 -28.18
CA LEU A 83 12.05 -2.36 -28.09
C LEU A 83 11.60 -1.56 -26.87
N THR A 84 10.29 -1.52 -26.61
CA THR A 84 9.76 -0.77 -25.47
C THR A 84 10.11 -1.43 -24.15
N HIS A 85 10.07 -2.76 -24.08
CA HIS A 85 10.52 -3.50 -22.90
C HIS A 85 12.00 -3.23 -22.58
N ASN A 86 12.89 -3.29 -23.57
CA ASN A 86 14.31 -3.01 -23.38
C ASN A 86 14.56 -1.55 -22.96
N PHE A 87 13.80 -0.60 -23.49
CA PHE A 87 13.91 0.81 -23.11
C PHE A 87 13.50 1.04 -21.65
N THR A 88 12.37 0.45 -21.23
CA THR A 88 11.93 0.50 -19.83
C THR A 88 12.95 -0.15 -18.89
N LEU A 89 13.52 -1.30 -19.28
CA LEU A 89 14.58 -1.96 -18.51
C LEU A 89 15.84 -1.09 -18.39
N LEU A 90 16.28 -0.47 -19.49
CA LEU A 90 17.44 0.43 -19.49
C LEU A 90 17.21 1.62 -18.57
N LEU A 91 16.03 2.24 -18.65
CA LEU A 91 15.69 3.39 -17.83
C LEU A 91 15.59 3.00 -16.34
N ALA A 92 14.94 1.88 -16.03
CA ALA A 92 14.83 1.35 -14.66
C ALA A 92 16.21 1.04 -14.08
N PHE A 93 17.08 0.37 -14.85
CA PHE A 93 18.45 0.08 -14.44
C PHE A 93 19.29 1.34 -14.25
N THR A 94 19.12 2.34 -15.12
CA THR A 94 19.80 3.65 -14.98
C THR A 94 19.37 4.37 -13.70
N GLY A 95 18.08 4.39 -13.40
CA GLY A 95 17.57 4.94 -12.14
C GLY A 95 18.13 4.23 -10.91
N LEU A 96 18.27 2.91 -10.98
CA LEU A 96 18.86 2.09 -9.91
C LEU A 96 20.37 2.35 -9.72
N LEU A 97 21.12 2.57 -10.81
CA LEU A 97 22.52 2.98 -10.73
C LEU A 97 22.67 4.37 -10.10
N LEU A 98 21.78 5.31 -10.44
CA LEU A 98 21.76 6.62 -9.78
C LEU A 98 21.38 6.51 -8.31
N HIS A 99 20.42 5.66 -7.95
CA HIS A 99 20.05 5.39 -6.56
C HIS A 99 21.22 4.86 -5.74
N THR A 100 21.91 3.82 -6.22
CA THR A 100 23.06 3.25 -5.52
C THR A 100 24.29 4.15 -5.47
N PHE A 101 24.40 5.10 -6.41
CA PHE A 101 25.36 6.19 -6.34
C PHE A 101 25.02 7.17 -5.21
N ILE A 102 23.74 7.55 -5.07
CA ILE A 102 23.26 8.40 -3.97
C ILE A 102 23.51 7.70 -2.62
N ASP A 103 23.19 6.41 -2.47
CA ASP A 103 23.49 5.66 -1.25
C ASP A 103 24.98 5.67 -0.90
N GLY A 104 25.85 5.53 -1.92
CA GLY A 104 27.29 5.62 -1.75
C GLY A 104 27.73 6.97 -1.20
N SER A 105 27.13 8.05 -1.70
CA SER A 105 27.40 9.42 -1.22
C SER A 105 26.92 9.63 0.22
N SER A 106 25.78 9.07 0.61
CA SER A 106 25.30 9.14 2.00
C SER A 106 26.21 8.39 2.98
N VAL A 107 26.83 7.28 2.54
CA VAL A 107 27.83 6.55 3.34
C VAL A 107 29.11 7.38 3.50
N SER A 108 29.55 8.16 2.50
CA SER A 108 30.77 8.97 2.62
C SER A 108 30.61 10.09 3.65
N VAL A 109 29.45 10.74 3.68
CA VAL A 109 29.13 11.79 4.66
C VAL A 109 29.18 11.24 6.09
N SER A 110 28.69 10.03 6.30
CA SER A 110 28.68 9.39 7.63
C SER A 110 30.05 8.89 8.11
N ASP A 111 31.02 8.71 7.20
CA ASP A 111 32.38 8.24 7.53
C ASP A 111 33.31 9.39 7.93
N HIS A 112 33.03 10.62 7.46
CA HIS A 112 33.84 11.82 7.71
C HIS A 112 33.41 12.61 8.95
N ASP A 113 32.14 12.53 9.33
CA ASP A 113 31.59 13.33 10.42
C ASP A 113 31.13 12.42 11.57
N HIS A 114 32.00 12.22 12.58
CA HIS A 114 31.73 11.35 13.74
C HIS A 114 30.57 11.83 14.64
N GLY A 115 29.90 12.95 14.28
CA GLY A 115 28.68 13.44 14.93
C GLY A 115 27.39 13.17 14.14
N VAL A 116 27.48 12.64 12.91
CA VAL A 116 26.30 12.23 12.13
C VAL A 116 25.85 10.85 12.61
N ALA A 117 24.63 10.82 13.14
CA ALA A 117 23.93 9.69 13.73
C ALA A 117 24.43 8.29 13.34
N ASP A 118 24.90 7.54 14.35
CA ASP A 118 25.43 6.16 14.27
C ASP A 118 24.53 5.15 13.51
N PHE A 119 23.27 5.50 13.25
CA PHE A 119 22.26 4.63 12.67
C PHE A 119 21.97 4.85 11.17
N LEU A 120 22.36 5.98 10.57
CA LEU A 120 22.14 6.22 9.14
C LEU A 120 22.87 5.18 8.25
N PRO A 121 24.15 4.84 8.49
CA PRO A 121 24.82 3.79 7.74
C PRO A 121 24.18 2.40 7.92
N LEU A 122 23.59 2.15 9.10
CA LEU A 122 22.88 0.91 9.37
C LEU A 122 21.61 0.80 8.52
N GLY A 123 20.85 1.90 8.40
CA GLY A 123 19.71 2.01 7.49
C GLY A 123 20.11 1.68 6.04
N ILE A 124 21.26 2.22 5.60
CA ILE A 124 21.82 1.93 4.28
C ILE A 124 22.16 0.45 4.11
N ILE A 125 22.86 -0.16 5.07
CA ILE A 125 23.23 -1.57 4.98
C ILE A 125 22.00 -2.47 4.93
N LEU A 126 20.99 -2.19 5.77
CA LEU A 126 19.81 -3.02 5.94
C LEU A 126 18.88 -3.01 4.72
N HIS A 127 18.65 -1.87 4.07
CA HIS A 127 17.74 -1.81 2.91
C HIS A 127 18.35 -2.44 1.64
N ARG A 128 19.69 -2.53 1.55
CA ARG A 128 20.39 -3.13 0.41
C ARG A 128 20.28 -4.66 0.35
N LEU A 129 19.91 -5.29 1.46
CA LEU A 129 19.70 -6.73 1.53
C LEU A 129 18.49 -7.15 0.66
N PRO A 130 17.28 -6.56 0.84
CA PRO A 130 16.17 -6.73 -0.08
C PRO A 130 16.49 -6.41 -1.53
N GLU A 131 17.19 -5.30 -1.77
CA GLU A 131 17.51 -4.80 -3.10
C GLU A 131 18.34 -5.84 -3.88
N GLY A 132 19.46 -6.31 -3.31
CA GLY A 132 20.33 -7.30 -3.94
C GLY A 132 19.63 -8.62 -4.23
N LEU A 133 18.76 -9.09 -3.31
CA LEU A 133 17.91 -10.26 -3.52
C LEU A 133 16.95 -10.06 -4.69
N ALA A 134 16.26 -8.92 -4.73
CA ALA A 134 15.25 -8.65 -5.75
C ALA A 134 15.84 -8.50 -7.14
N ILE A 135 16.97 -7.82 -7.27
CA ILE A 135 17.65 -7.63 -8.56
C ILE A 135 18.13 -8.96 -9.10
N TRP A 136 18.76 -9.77 -8.25
CA TRP A 136 19.15 -11.10 -8.64
C TRP A 136 17.94 -11.90 -9.11
N TRP A 137 16.86 -11.86 -8.34
CA TRP A 137 15.66 -12.62 -8.62
C TRP A 137 14.91 -12.15 -9.88
N LEU A 138 14.95 -10.85 -10.19
CA LEU A 138 14.29 -10.27 -11.36
C LEU A 138 15.10 -10.48 -12.65
N LEU A 139 16.44 -10.36 -12.57
CA LEU A 139 17.31 -10.43 -13.75
C LEU A 139 17.82 -11.83 -14.06
N SER A 140 18.01 -12.71 -13.07
CA SER A 140 18.52 -14.08 -13.30
C SER A 140 17.64 -14.89 -14.26
N PRO A 141 16.30 -14.90 -14.16
CA PRO A 141 15.45 -15.63 -15.11
C PRO A 141 15.49 -15.08 -16.54
N GLN A 142 15.72 -13.77 -16.71
CA GLN A 142 15.64 -13.09 -18.02
C GLN A 142 17.00 -13.06 -18.74
N PHE A 143 18.08 -12.79 -18.01
CA PHE A 143 19.43 -12.57 -18.56
C PHE A 143 20.44 -13.62 -18.09
N GLY A 144 19.99 -14.63 -17.34
CA GLY A 144 20.84 -15.63 -16.70
C GLY A 144 21.69 -15.06 -15.56
N ASN A 145 22.43 -15.95 -14.89
CA ASN A 145 23.25 -15.58 -13.74
C ASN A 145 24.37 -14.58 -14.10
N LYS A 146 24.87 -14.61 -15.35
CA LYS A 146 25.90 -13.67 -15.83
C LYS A 146 25.36 -12.24 -15.91
N GLY A 147 24.14 -12.06 -16.46
CA GLY A 147 23.50 -10.75 -16.54
C GLY A 147 23.18 -10.17 -15.16
N ALA A 148 22.63 -10.99 -14.27
CA ALA A 148 22.38 -10.57 -12.88
C ALA A 148 23.67 -10.20 -12.13
N SER A 149 24.75 -10.97 -12.32
CA SER A 149 26.06 -10.66 -11.73
C SER A 149 26.65 -9.36 -12.28
N PHE A 150 26.50 -9.11 -13.58
CA PHE A 150 26.96 -7.88 -14.22
C PHE A 150 26.20 -6.66 -13.68
N ALA A 151 24.88 -6.76 -13.53
CA ALA A 151 24.06 -5.69 -12.96
C ALA A 151 24.48 -5.36 -11.52
N ILE A 152 24.63 -6.37 -10.64
CA ILE A 152 25.12 -6.16 -9.27
C ILE A 152 26.54 -5.58 -9.28
N GLY A 153 27.41 -6.04 -10.17
CA GLY A 153 28.76 -5.49 -10.33
C GLY A 153 28.76 -3.99 -10.68
N LEU A 154 27.90 -3.57 -11.59
CA LEU A 154 27.74 -2.15 -11.92
C LEU A 154 27.18 -1.33 -10.76
N MET A 155 26.26 -1.89 -9.96
CA MET A 155 25.72 -1.21 -8.79
C MET A 155 26.74 -1.08 -7.65
N LEU A 156 27.61 -2.08 -7.47
CA LEU A 156 28.76 -1.97 -6.58
C LEU A 156 29.68 -0.82 -7.02
N LEU A 157 29.98 -0.74 -8.32
CA LEU A 157 30.76 0.38 -8.87
C LEU A 157 30.04 1.72 -8.69
N GLY A 158 28.71 1.75 -8.85
CA GLY A 158 27.88 2.92 -8.58
C GLY A 158 28.05 3.43 -7.15
N THR A 159 27.95 2.54 -6.15
CA THR A 159 28.18 2.90 -4.74
C THR A 159 29.61 3.34 -4.47
N LEU A 160 30.61 2.64 -5.00
CA LEU A 160 32.01 3.05 -4.84
C LEU A 160 32.25 4.44 -5.45
N GLY A 161 31.66 4.70 -6.62
CA GLY A 161 31.67 6.00 -7.27
C GLY A 161 30.97 7.07 -6.44
N GLY A 162 29.80 6.76 -5.89
CA GLY A 162 29.06 7.63 -4.97
C GLY A 162 29.85 7.98 -3.71
N PHE A 163 30.51 6.99 -3.11
CA PHE A 163 31.34 7.19 -1.94
C PHE A 163 32.58 8.05 -2.24
N ALA A 164 33.20 7.86 -3.39
CA ALA A 164 34.43 8.57 -3.76
C ALA A 164 34.17 9.99 -4.30
N PHE A 165 33.07 10.19 -5.03
CA PHE A 165 32.81 11.42 -5.78
C PHE A 165 31.52 12.13 -5.38
N GLY A 166 30.71 11.57 -4.49
CA GLY A 166 29.38 12.07 -4.13
C GLY A 166 29.40 13.53 -3.67
N GLU A 167 30.31 13.89 -2.76
CA GLU A 167 30.45 15.26 -2.25
C GLU A 167 30.80 16.27 -3.35
N HIS A 168 31.55 15.85 -4.37
CA HIS A 168 31.97 16.74 -5.47
C HIS A 168 30.82 17.03 -6.45
N TYR A 169 29.96 16.05 -6.69
CA TYR A 169 28.87 16.14 -7.66
C TYR A 169 27.49 16.47 -7.05
N ALA A 170 27.37 16.47 -5.71
CA ALA A 170 26.14 16.83 -5.00
C ALA A 170 25.55 18.19 -5.44
N ASN A 171 26.40 19.16 -5.79
CA ASN A 171 25.97 20.50 -6.22
C ASN A 171 25.67 20.62 -7.73
N GLN A 172 26.04 19.64 -8.56
CA GLN A 172 25.86 19.69 -10.03
C GLN A 172 24.68 18.83 -10.51
N LEU A 173 24.23 17.89 -9.69
CA LEU A 173 23.06 17.07 -9.94
C LEU A 173 21.80 17.88 -9.59
N SER A 174 21.13 18.47 -10.58
CA SER A 174 19.88 19.19 -10.34
C SER A 174 18.82 18.22 -9.80
N LEU A 175 18.42 18.41 -8.54
CA LEU A 175 17.49 17.54 -7.81
C LEU A 175 16.19 17.32 -8.61
N ASP A 176 15.68 18.36 -9.28
CA ASP A 176 14.41 18.31 -10.01
C ASP A 176 14.34 17.23 -11.11
N ASN A 177 15.40 17.07 -11.91
CA ASN A 177 15.41 16.09 -13.01
C ASN A 177 15.60 14.67 -12.49
N ILE A 178 16.30 14.52 -11.36
CA ILE A 178 16.54 13.23 -10.73
C ILE A 178 15.27 12.74 -10.05
N VAL A 179 14.50 13.63 -9.41
CA VAL A 179 13.22 13.32 -8.78
C VAL A 179 12.21 12.78 -9.80
N LEU A 180 12.11 13.37 -11.00
CA LEU A 180 11.21 12.86 -12.04
C LEU A 180 11.63 11.48 -12.56
N LEU A 181 12.93 11.27 -12.79
CA LEU A 181 13.45 9.96 -13.19
C LEU A 181 13.19 8.91 -12.11
N GLN A 182 13.45 9.25 -10.84
CA GLN A 182 13.20 8.39 -9.69
C GLN A 182 11.71 8.10 -9.50
N ALA A 183 10.82 9.07 -9.75
CA ALA A 183 9.37 8.87 -9.73
C ALA A 183 8.94 7.85 -10.80
N PHE A 184 9.45 7.97 -12.03
CA PHE A 184 9.16 7.00 -13.08
C PHE A 184 9.65 5.60 -12.70
N VAL A 185 10.89 5.50 -12.21
CA VAL A 185 11.53 4.24 -11.83
C VAL A 185 10.78 3.61 -10.65
N THR A 186 10.44 4.39 -9.62
CA THR A 186 9.64 3.95 -8.46
C THR A 186 8.29 3.41 -8.89
N GLY A 187 7.59 4.10 -9.80
CA GLY A 187 6.34 3.63 -10.38
C GLY A 187 6.52 2.30 -11.11
N SER A 188 7.59 2.16 -11.90
CA SER A 188 7.89 0.93 -12.63
C SER A 188 8.25 -0.25 -11.71
N ILE A 189 8.95 0.00 -10.60
CA ILE A 189 9.27 -1.04 -9.61
C ILE A 189 7.99 -1.46 -8.90
N LEU A 190 7.13 -0.51 -8.52
CA LEU A 190 5.83 -0.81 -7.92
C LEU A 190 4.97 -1.67 -8.86
N HIS A 191 5.00 -1.38 -10.18
CA HIS A 191 4.38 -2.23 -11.19
C HIS A 191 4.94 -3.67 -11.18
N VAL A 192 6.26 -3.82 -11.22
CA VAL A 192 6.93 -5.13 -11.29
C VAL A 192 6.70 -5.98 -10.03
N VAL A 193 6.85 -5.38 -8.84
CA VAL A 193 6.60 -6.04 -7.55
C VAL A 193 5.16 -6.55 -7.50
N TRP A 194 4.22 -5.77 -8.04
CA TRP A 194 2.82 -6.13 -8.12
C TRP A 194 2.53 -7.27 -9.11
N HIS A 195 3.11 -7.23 -10.32
CA HIS A 195 2.74 -8.08 -11.46
C HIS A 195 3.65 -9.28 -11.75
N GLN A 196 4.58 -9.59 -10.85
CA GLN A 196 5.70 -10.49 -11.14
C GLN A 196 5.38 -11.79 -11.92
N PRO A 197 6.19 -12.16 -12.93
CA PRO A 197 6.03 -13.40 -13.69
C PRO A 197 6.21 -14.60 -12.75
N HIS A 198 5.22 -15.48 -12.72
CA HIS A 198 5.27 -16.64 -11.84
C HIS A 198 6.26 -17.66 -12.42
N VAL A 199 7.21 -18.11 -11.58
CA VAL A 199 7.85 -19.42 -11.76
C VAL A 199 6.72 -20.44 -11.96
N GLU A 200 6.81 -21.25 -13.01
CA GLU A 200 5.74 -22.14 -13.50
C GLU A 200 4.87 -22.73 -12.38
N LYS A 201 3.58 -22.36 -12.39
CA LYS A 201 2.59 -22.88 -11.46
C LYS A 201 2.33 -24.34 -11.80
N SER A 202 2.95 -25.25 -11.07
CA SER A 202 2.45 -26.62 -11.02
C SER A 202 1.10 -26.63 -10.28
N PRO A 203 0.07 -27.35 -10.77
CA PRO A 203 -1.28 -27.34 -10.18
C PRO A 203 -1.37 -27.85 -8.73
N SER A 204 -0.26 -28.34 -8.15
CA SER A 204 -0.11 -28.74 -6.75
C SER A 204 0.43 -27.63 -5.82
N ASP A 205 0.75 -26.44 -6.34
CA ASP A 205 1.49 -25.38 -5.59
C ASP A 205 0.63 -24.58 -4.58
N HIS A 206 -0.70 -24.78 -4.54
CA HIS A 206 -1.59 -24.19 -3.53
C HIS A 206 -1.59 -24.93 -2.18
N SER A 207 -0.50 -25.59 -1.82
CA SER A 207 -0.41 -26.18 -0.50
C SER A 207 -0.44 -25.06 0.55
N ARG A 208 -1.31 -25.19 1.57
CA ARG A 208 -1.38 -24.26 2.71
C ARG A 208 -0.01 -23.97 3.34
N ARG A 209 0.91 -24.93 3.24
CA ARG A 209 2.29 -24.83 3.74
C ARG A 209 3.17 -23.89 2.91
N SER A 210 2.94 -23.80 1.59
CA SER A 210 3.63 -22.87 0.69
C SER A 210 3.29 -21.43 1.03
N GLU A 211 1.99 -21.14 1.21
CA GLU A 211 1.51 -19.80 1.60
C GLU A 211 2.01 -19.38 2.98
N THR A 212 2.10 -20.32 3.93
CA THR A 212 2.68 -20.02 5.25
C THR A 212 4.14 -19.62 5.19
N LEU A 213 4.92 -20.20 4.27
CA LEU A 213 6.32 -19.81 4.11
C LEU A 213 6.46 -18.43 3.50
N ALA A 214 5.63 -18.10 2.50
CA ALA A 214 5.55 -16.74 1.97
C ALA A 214 5.12 -15.74 3.06
N GLY A 215 4.17 -16.11 3.92
CA GLY A 215 3.78 -15.31 5.07
C GLY A 215 4.91 -15.12 6.10
N VAL A 216 5.74 -16.14 6.37
CA VAL A 216 6.92 -16.01 7.24
C VAL A 216 7.91 -15.02 6.63
N GLY A 217 8.18 -15.14 5.33
CA GLY A 217 8.99 -14.18 4.59
C GLY A 217 8.47 -12.75 4.73
N ALA A 218 7.17 -12.58 4.54
CA ALA A 218 6.49 -11.29 4.68
C ALA A 218 6.68 -10.69 6.09
N LEU A 219 6.55 -11.49 7.16
CA LEU A 219 6.82 -11.03 8.53
C LEU A 219 8.28 -10.63 8.75
N LEU A 220 9.24 -11.35 8.16
CA LEU A 220 10.65 -10.93 8.18
C LEU A 220 10.85 -9.60 7.44
N GLY A 221 10.11 -9.38 6.36
CA GLY A 221 10.10 -8.10 5.64
C GLY A 221 9.56 -6.97 6.51
N ILE A 222 8.45 -7.19 7.23
CA ILE A 222 7.91 -6.22 8.21
C ILE A 222 8.92 -5.95 9.32
N LEU A 223 9.55 -7.00 9.86
CA LEU A 223 10.57 -6.86 10.90
C LEU A 223 11.75 -6.00 10.41
N LEU A 224 12.19 -6.18 9.17
CA LEU A 224 13.20 -5.34 8.56
C LEU A 224 12.74 -3.88 8.47
N LEU A 225 11.51 -3.63 8.03
CA LEU A 225 10.95 -2.26 7.97
C LEU A 225 10.91 -1.60 9.35
N ILE A 226 10.52 -2.35 10.39
CA ILE A 226 10.52 -1.87 11.78
C ILE A 226 11.95 -1.57 12.25
N ALA A 227 12.92 -2.42 11.89
CA ALA A 227 14.33 -2.21 12.24
C ALA A 227 14.91 -0.97 11.54
N LEU A 228 14.59 -0.77 10.26
CA LEU A 228 14.95 0.43 9.50
C LEU A 228 14.35 1.68 10.13
N PHE A 229 13.06 1.66 10.47
CA PHE A 229 12.40 2.76 11.15
C PHE A 229 13.03 3.08 12.51
N SER A 230 13.36 2.05 13.29
CA SER A 230 13.98 2.23 14.61
C SER A 230 15.38 2.81 14.52
N ALA A 231 16.12 2.49 13.45
CA ALA A 231 17.42 3.07 13.17
C ALA A 231 17.30 4.57 12.80
N GLU A 232 16.29 4.93 11.99
CA GLU A 232 16.06 6.32 11.59
C GLU A 232 15.53 7.22 12.71
N SER A 233 14.76 6.69 13.67
CA SER A 233 14.21 7.51 14.77
C SER A 233 15.22 7.94 15.82
N HIS A 234 16.32 7.20 15.98
CA HIS A 234 17.37 7.49 16.97
C HIS A 234 18.46 8.47 16.47
N SER A 235 18.38 8.92 15.22
CA SER A 235 19.34 9.87 14.63
C SER A 235 19.09 11.33 15.02
N GLY A 236 17.96 11.65 15.64
CA GLY A 236 17.50 13.02 15.87
C GLY A 236 17.99 13.66 17.16
N HIS A 237 19.27 14.06 17.25
CA HIS A 237 19.74 15.09 18.18
C HIS A 237 21.02 15.82 17.71
N ALA A 238 21.20 16.04 16.40
CA ALA A 238 22.06 17.11 15.90
C ALA A 238 21.81 17.29 14.39
N HIS A 239 21.64 18.54 13.96
CA HIS A 239 21.51 19.03 12.58
C HIS A 239 20.08 19.17 12.01
N ASN A 240 19.74 20.44 11.77
CA ASN A 240 18.53 20.95 11.11
C ASN A 240 18.45 20.53 9.64
N HIS A 241 17.99 19.30 9.37
CA HIS A 241 17.40 18.96 8.07
C HIS A 241 16.06 18.26 8.30
N ASP A 242 14.98 19.02 8.14
CA ASP A 242 13.61 18.78 8.61
C ASP A 242 12.77 17.92 7.64
N HIS A 243 13.38 16.95 6.95
CA HIS A 243 12.77 16.42 5.71
C HIS A 243 12.42 14.92 5.70
N GLY A 244 13.03 14.07 6.54
CA GLY A 244 12.73 12.62 6.54
C GLY A 244 11.83 12.10 7.68
N HIS A 245 11.65 12.86 8.75
CA HIS A 245 11.04 12.35 10.00
C HIS A 245 9.51 12.46 10.07
N MET A 246 8.88 13.28 9.22
CA MET A 246 7.44 13.57 9.35
C MET A 246 6.54 12.43 8.86
N SER A 247 6.92 11.65 7.83
CA SER A 247 6.00 10.68 7.22
C SER A 247 5.83 9.39 8.05
N MET A 248 6.89 8.87 8.68
CA MET A 248 6.80 7.56 9.33
C MET A 248 6.34 7.64 10.79
N GLU A 249 6.75 8.68 11.52
CA GLU A 249 6.24 8.95 12.87
C GLU A 249 4.73 9.22 12.85
N GLN A 250 4.26 9.96 11.84
CA GLN A 250 2.84 10.17 11.60
C GLN A 250 2.09 8.86 11.34
N LEU A 251 2.62 7.99 10.47
CA LEU A 251 2.04 6.67 10.22
C LEU A 251 1.93 5.84 11.52
N TRP A 252 2.95 5.89 12.38
CA TRP A 252 2.95 5.21 13.67
C TRP A 252 1.89 5.78 14.62
N GLN A 253 1.80 7.11 14.73
CA GLN A 253 0.80 7.79 15.55
C GLN A 253 -0.63 7.48 15.08
N TRP A 254 -0.88 7.49 13.77
CA TRP A 254 -2.16 7.11 13.21
C TRP A 254 -2.48 5.63 13.46
N THR A 255 -1.48 4.75 13.39
CA THR A 255 -1.66 3.33 13.72
C THR A 255 -2.09 3.15 15.18
N LEU A 256 -1.42 3.84 16.11
CA LEU A 256 -1.78 3.85 17.54
C LEU A 256 -3.19 4.40 17.78
N ALA A 257 -3.53 5.51 17.12
CA ALA A 257 -4.81 6.16 17.27
C ALA A 257 -5.98 5.29 16.75
N VAL A 258 -5.82 4.60 15.62
CA VAL A 258 -6.89 3.83 14.98
C VAL A 258 -7.10 2.44 15.60
N ALA A 259 -6.04 1.82 16.13
CA ALA A 259 -6.08 0.41 16.55
C ALA A 259 -7.17 0.07 17.59
N PRO A 260 -7.39 0.83 18.68
CA PRO A 260 -8.44 0.53 19.65
C PRO A 260 -9.83 0.47 19.01
N TYR A 261 -10.11 1.41 18.12
CA TYR A 261 -11.40 1.48 17.45
C TYR A 261 -11.64 0.31 16.50
N LEU A 262 -10.62 -0.13 15.76
CA LEU A 262 -10.72 -1.31 14.91
C LEU A 262 -11.04 -2.57 15.71
N LEU A 263 -10.43 -2.74 16.88
CA LEU A 263 -10.75 -3.86 17.78
C LEU A 263 -12.19 -3.79 18.27
N VAL A 264 -12.67 -2.60 18.66
CA VAL A 264 -14.08 -2.40 19.03
C VAL A 264 -15.00 -2.75 17.86
N THR A 265 -14.69 -2.33 16.64
CA THR A 265 -15.45 -2.68 15.43
C THR A 265 -15.46 -4.18 15.15
N TYR A 266 -14.34 -4.87 15.37
CA TYR A 266 -14.26 -6.32 15.24
C TYR A 266 -15.08 -7.05 16.29
N LEU A 267 -15.04 -6.59 17.54
CA LEU A 267 -15.87 -7.11 18.61
C LEU A 267 -17.37 -6.91 18.33
N LEU A 268 -17.77 -5.72 17.90
CA LEU A 268 -19.16 -5.41 17.57
C LEU A 268 -19.67 -6.23 16.38
N GLY A 269 -18.86 -6.39 15.33
CA GLY A 269 -19.24 -7.25 14.21
C GLY A 269 -19.37 -8.72 14.59
N SER A 270 -18.49 -9.21 15.48
CA SER A 270 -18.56 -10.56 16.03
C SER A 270 -19.82 -10.77 16.89
N LEU A 271 -20.16 -9.78 17.73
CA LEU A 271 -21.38 -9.78 18.53
C LEU A 271 -22.63 -9.77 17.64
N ARG A 272 -22.66 -8.91 16.61
CA ARG A 272 -23.73 -8.88 15.62
C ARG A 272 -23.95 -10.26 14.98
N PHE A 273 -22.86 -10.93 14.59
CA PHE A 273 -22.93 -12.26 14.01
C PHE A 273 -23.45 -13.31 15.02
N ALA A 274 -22.99 -13.25 16.27
CA ALA A 274 -23.46 -14.13 17.34
C ALA A 274 -24.97 -13.95 17.63
N LEU A 275 -25.49 -12.74 17.48
CA LEU A 275 -26.92 -12.42 17.62
C LEU A 275 -27.77 -12.82 16.40
N GLY A 276 -27.18 -13.42 15.36
CA GLY A 276 -27.90 -13.92 14.19
C GLY A 276 -28.15 -12.90 13.08
N LEU A 277 -27.66 -11.66 13.23
CA LEU A 277 -27.71 -10.64 12.17
C LEU A 277 -26.58 -10.89 11.17
N ARG A 278 -26.76 -11.87 10.29
CA ARG A 278 -25.70 -12.34 9.38
C ARG A 278 -25.62 -11.52 8.09
N PRO A 279 -24.46 -11.52 7.39
CA PRO A 279 -24.30 -10.79 6.13
C PRO A 279 -25.04 -11.42 4.92
N ASP A 280 -25.50 -12.66 5.04
CA ASP A 280 -26.14 -13.47 3.99
C ASP A 280 -27.66 -13.30 3.95
N THR A 281 -28.15 -12.07 4.15
CA THR A 281 -29.59 -11.79 4.17
C THR A 281 -30.21 -11.86 2.78
N ASN A 282 -31.35 -12.55 2.65
CA ASN A 282 -32.14 -12.53 1.40
C ASN A 282 -32.87 -11.19 1.16
N ASN A 283 -32.96 -10.32 2.16
CA ASN A 283 -33.60 -9.01 2.04
C ASN A 283 -32.63 -8.01 1.35
N PRO A 284 -32.95 -7.48 0.16
CA PRO A 284 -32.05 -6.60 -0.58
C PRO A 284 -31.79 -5.26 0.14
N TYR A 285 -32.76 -4.75 0.91
CA TYR A 285 -32.60 -3.52 1.69
C TYR A 285 -31.59 -3.71 2.83
N LEU A 286 -31.69 -4.82 3.57
CA LEU A 286 -30.74 -5.11 4.63
C LEU A 286 -29.35 -5.46 4.07
N GLY A 287 -29.28 -6.18 2.94
CA GLY A 287 -28.03 -6.49 2.28
C GLY A 287 -27.26 -5.25 1.85
N TRP A 288 -27.93 -4.26 1.24
CA TRP A 288 -27.30 -2.99 0.88
C TRP A 288 -26.94 -2.16 2.09
N LEU A 289 -27.79 -2.13 3.12
CA LEU A 289 -27.50 -1.40 4.36
C LEU A 289 -26.24 -1.96 5.03
N VAL A 290 -26.14 -3.28 5.22
CA VAL A 290 -24.94 -3.93 5.81
C VAL A 290 -23.70 -3.71 4.94
N ARG A 291 -23.86 -3.61 3.61
CA ARG A 291 -22.76 -3.31 2.69
C ARG A 291 -22.27 -1.86 2.81
N LEU A 292 -23.19 -0.90 2.94
CA LEU A 292 -22.92 0.54 2.97
C LEU A 292 -22.53 1.05 4.35
N ILE A 293 -23.23 0.65 5.41
CA ILE A 293 -22.90 0.97 6.80
C ILE A 293 -23.46 -0.14 7.72
N GLY A 294 -22.59 -1.00 8.24
CA GLY A 294 -22.97 -1.92 9.32
C GLY A 294 -23.13 -1.16 10.65
N PRO A 295 -23.82 -1.73 11.67
CA PRO A 295 -23.89 -1.10 12.99
C PRO A 295 -22.50 -0.94 13.62
N GLU A 296 -21.58 -1.88 13.38
CA GLU A 296 -20.18 -1.74 13.77
C GLU A 296 -19.48 -0.55 13.10
N GLY A 297 -19.90 -0.21 11.89
CA GLY A 297 -19.38 0.91 11.12
C GLY A 297 -19.92 2.27 11.59
N PHE A 298 -21.20 2.30 11.96
CA PHE A 298 -21.81 3.47 12.57
C PHE A 298 -21.13 3.85 13.88
N VAL A 299 -20.85 2.87 14.75
CA VAL A 299 -20.10 3.11 15.99
C VAL A 299 -18.67 3.55 15.70
N PHE A 300 -17.98 2.90 14.76
CA PHE A 300 -16.62 3.28 14.38
C PHE A 300 -16.52 4.75 13.92
N VAL A 301 -17.37 5.15 12.99
CA VAL A 301 -17.40 6.54 12.50
C VAL A 301 -17.82 7.50 13.63
N GLY A 302 -18.81 7.12 14.44
CA GLY A 302 -19.31 7.97 15.53
C GLY A 302 -18.28 8.26 16.62
N LEU A 303 -17.41 7.30 16.92
CA LEU A 303 -16.37 7.44 17.94
C LEU A 303 -15.15 8.23 17.46
N ILE A 304 -14.90 8.30 16.14
CA ILE A 304 -13.66 8.89 15.60
C ILE A 304 -13.90 10.17 14.79
N LEU A 305 -14.93 10.19 13.93
CA LEU A 305 -15.28 11.36 13.11
C LEU A 305 -16.45 12.15 13.72
N GLY A 306 -17.00 11.69 14.83
CA GLY A 306 -18.09 12.32 15.55
C GLY A 306 -19.49 11.81 15.16
N TRP A 307 -20.43 11.97 16.10
CA TRP A 307 -21.78 11.43 15.97
C TRP A 307 -22.60 12.07 14.85
N GLN A 308 -22.32 13.33 14.51
CA GLN A 308 -22.99 14.03 13.41
C GLN A 308 -22.65 13.40 12.05
N VAL A 309 -21.38 13.04 11.83
CA VAL A 309 -20.95 12.33 10.62
C VAL A 309 -21.59 10.94 10.57
N ALA A 310 -21.60 10.22 11.69
CA ALA A 310 -22.21 8.90 11.77
C ALA A 310 -23.73 8.94 11.48
N LEU A 311 -24.45 9.91 12.05
CA LEU A 311 -25.88 10.12 11.81
C LEU A 311 -26.15 10.42 10.33
N PHE A 312 -25.39 11.36 9.76
CA PHE A 312 -25.49 11.70 8.35
C PHE A 312 -25.26 10.47 7.45
N LEU A 313 -24.22 9.68 7.76
CA LEU A 313 -23.88 8.47 7.01
C LEU A 313 -24.95 7.37 7.16
N ALA A 314 -25.57 7.24 8.33
CA ALA A 314 -26.67 6.31 8.56
C ALA A 314 -27.91 6.68 7.74
N LEU A 315 -28.31 7.95 7.75
CA LEU A 315 -29.48 8.44 7.00
C LEU A 315 -29.28 8.31 5.49
N THR A 316 -28.13 8.74 4.99
CA THR A 316 -27.79 8.62 3.56
C THR A 316 -27.68 7.17 3.11
N SER A 317 -27.10 6.29 3.93
CA SER A 317 -27.04 4.85 3.63
C SER A 317 -28.40 4.17 3.62
N LEU A 318 -29.35 4.60 4.46
CA LEU A 318 -30.74 4.14 4.41
C LEU A 318 -31.41 4.52 3.09
N ILE A 319 -31.24 5.78 2.65
CA ILE A 319 -31.78 6.27 1.38
C ILE A 319 -31.15 5.53 0.19
N LEU A 320 -29.82 5.41 0.18
CA LEU A 320 -29.07 4.68 -0.85
C LEU A 320 -29.48 3.22 -0.91
N SER A 321 -29.62 2.56 0.23
CA SER A 321 -30.06 1.17 0.31
C SER A 321 -31.46 1.01 -0.28
N ALA A 322 -32.40 1.88 0.10
CA ALA A 322 -33.75 1.85 -0.44
C ALA A 322 -33.77 2.05 -1.96
N PHE A 323 -33.00 3.02 -2.47
CA PHE A 323 -32.88 3.29 -3.90
C PHE A 323 -32.30 2.09 -4.67
N LEU A 324 -31.17 1.53 -4.22
CA LEU A 324 -30.50 0.42 -4.89
C LEU A 324 -31.33 -0.86 -4.87
N ALA A 325 -32.03 -1.13 -3.77
CA ALA A 325 -32.95 -2.26 -3.66
C ALA A 325 -34.18 -2.11 -4.57
N GLN A 326 -34.77 -0.91 -4.66
CA GLN A 326 -35.88 -0.63 -5.58
C GLN A 326 -35.48 -0.77 -7.05
N GLN A 327 -34.25 -0.38 -7.40
CA GLN A 327 -33.68 -0.56 -8.73
C GLN A 327 -33.29 -2.03 -9.04
N LYS A 328 -33.47 -2.94 -8.08
CA LYS A 328 -33.11 -4.38 -8.16
C LYS A 328 -31.65 -4.60 -8.57
N ILE A 329 -30.75 -3.69 -8.16
CA ILE A 329 -29.33 -3.79 -8.49
C ILE A 329 -28.71 -4.88 -7.59
N PRO A 330 -28.13 -5.94 -8.17
CA PRO A 330 -27.54 -7.00 -7.38
C PRO A 330 -26.23 -6.53 -6.74
N ILE A 331 -26.03 -6.91 -5.48
CA ILE A 331 -24.79 -6.66 -4.76
C ILE A 331 -23.68 -7.51 -5.40
N ASP A 332 -22.52 -6.92 -5.63
CA ASP A 332 -21.31 -7.68 -5.89
C ASP A 332 -20.97 -8.49 -4.63
N GLN A 333 -21.11 -9.82 -4.72
CA GLN A 333 -20.91 -10.75 -3.61
C GLN A 333 -19.56 -11.46 -3.76
N VAL A 334 -18.70 -11.29 -2.75
CA VAL A 334 -17.63 -12.22 -2.37
C VAL A 334 -17.92 -12.59 -0.91
N GLY A 335 -19.13 -13.10 -0.70
CA GLY A 335 -19.55 -13.69 0.56
C GLY A 335 -19.05 -15.13 0.66
N PRO A 336 -18.91 -15.68 1.88
CA PRO A 336 -18.57 -17.09 2.04
C PRO A 336 -19.65 -17.96 1.37
N ALA A 337 -19.23 -18.92 0.54
CA ALA A 337 -20.14 -19.88 -0.08
C ALA A 337 -20.73 -20.90 0.91
N GLN A 338 -20.29 -20.87 2.17
CA GLN A 338 -20.64 -21.79 3.23
C GLN A 338 -21.03 -21.04 4.50
N PRO A 339 -21.91 -21.61 5.34
CA PRO A 339 -22.23 -21.04 6.64
C PRO A 339 -20.95 -21.01 7.50
N LEU A 340 -20.57 -19.81 7.95
CA LEU A 340 -19.40 -19.62 8.80
C LEU A 340 -19.75 -19.93 10.26
N THR A 341 -18.81 -20.53 10.98
CA THR A 341 -18.82 -20.49 12.46
C THR A 341 -18.48 -19.07 12.96
N LEU A 342 -18.80 -18.77 14.23
CA LEU A 342 -18.42 -17.47 14.83
C LEU A 342 -16.93 -17.19 14.70
N ARG A 343 -16.08 -18.19 14.97
CA ARG A 343 -14.62 -18.05 14.88
C ARG A 343 -14.15 -17.75 13.45
N GLU A 344 -14.70 -18.46 12.47
CA GLU A 344 -14.36 -18.23 11.06
C GLU A 344 -14.88 -16.87 10.59
N PHE A 345 -16.05 -16.44 11.05
CA PHE A 345 -16.54 -15.11 10.76
C PHE A 345 -15.61 -14.04 11.35
N SER A 346 -15.33 -14.09 12.65
CA SER A 346 -14.52 -13.08 13.34
C SER A 346 -13.09 -13.02 12.82
N LEU A 347 -12.39 -14.16 12.73
CA LEU A 347 -10.97 -14.18 12.39
C LEU A 347 -10.70 -14.23 10.89
N HIS A 348 -11.48 -15.00 10.13
CA HIS A 348 -11.17 -15.25 8.72
C HIS A 348 -11.93 -14.33 7.79
N TYR A 349 -13.19 -14.02 8.10
CA TYR A 349 -13.99 -13.17 7.25
C TYR A 349 -13.81 -11.69 7.58
N GLN A 350 -13.89 -11.29 8.85
CA GLN A 350 -13.87 -9.88 9.22
C GLN A 350 -12.46 -9.30 9.16
N VAL A 351 -11.50 -9.88 9.88
CA VAL A 351 -10.12 -9.40 9.95
C VAL A 351 -9.47 -9.48 8.57
N GLU A 352 -9.39 -10.65 7.96
CA GLU A 352 -8.64 -10.79 6.69
C GLU A 352 -9.24 -10.02 5.51
N ARG A 353 -10.54 -9.71 5.55
CA ARG A 353 -11.16 -8.88 4.53
C ARG A 353 -10.80 -7.42 4.70
N SER A 354 -10.67 -6.94 5.94
CA SER A 354 -10.48 -5.51 6.23
C SER A 354 -9.02 -5.12 6.45
N ALA A 355 -8.18 -6.04 6.94
CA ALA A 355 -6.76 -5.81 7.21
C ALA A 355 -5.97 -5.18 6.04
N PRO A 356 -6.01 -5.71 4.79
CA PRO A 356 -5.28 -5.08 3.69
C PRO A 356 -5.82 -3.68 3.38
N TRP A 357 -7.12 -3.43 3.57
CA TRP A 357 -7.69 -2.10 3.38
C TRP A 357 -7.24 -1.11 4.45
N VAL A 358 -7.23 -1.52 5.72
CA VAL A 358 -6.78 -0.66 6.81
C VAL A 358 -5.32 -0.23 6.59
N ILE A 359 -4.45 -1.20 6.24
CA ILE A 359 -3.04 -0.91 5.95
C ILE A 359 -2.92 0.03 4.76
N LEU A 360 -3.62 -0.26 3.66
CA LEU A 360 -3.59 0.59 2.47
C LEU A 360 -4.10 2.01 2.78
N SER A 361 -5.18 2.16 3.55
CA SER A 361 -5.73 3.46 3.92
C SER A 361 -4.75 4.29 4.74
N LEU A 362 -4.09 3.68 5.74
CA LEU A 362 -3.05 4.34 6.53
C LEU A 362 -1.88 4.80 5.65
N LEU A 363 -1.39 3.94 4.76
CA LEU A 363 -0.31 4.28 3.82
C LEU A 363 -0.73 5.39 2.85
N ILE A 364 -1.92 5.30 2.26
CA ILE A 364 -2.43 6.30 1.32
C ILE A 364 -2.59 7.64 2.01
N GLY A 365 -3.25 7.68 3.17
CA GLY A 365 -3.42 8.93 3.90
C GLY A 365 -2.09 9.56 4.27
N ASN A 366 -1.11 8.74 4.67
CA ASN A 366 0.22 9.21 5.04
C ASN A 366 0.96 9.82 3.84
N MET A 367 0.85 9.16 2.68
CA MET A 367 1.36 9.68 1.41
C MET A 367 0.59 10.90 0.89
N MET A 368 -0.63 11.14 1.36
CA MET A 368 -1.52 12.19 0.90
C MET A 368 -1.64 13.37 1.88
N HIS A 369 -0.94 13.31 3.02
CA HIS A 369 -0.75 14.43 3.95
C HIS A 369 0.24 15.48 3.42
N TYR A 370 0.60 15.46 2.14
CA TYR A 370 1.33 16.55 1.51
C TYR A 370 0.33 17.52 0.87
N PRO A 371 -0.22 18.47 1.66
CA PRO A 371 -1.33 19.32 1.25
C PRO A 371 -1.03 20.07 -0.04
N GLU A 372 0.21 20.46 -0.36
CA GLU A 372 0.48 21.28 -1.55
C GLU A 372 0.00 20.67 -2.88
N LEU A 373 -0.04 19.33 -3.02
CA LEU A 373 -0.33 18.68 -4.29
C LEU A 373 -1.78 18.90 -4.77
N LEU A 374 -2.73 18.97 -3.82
CA LEU A 374 -4.17 19.13 -4.07
C LEU A 374 -4.88 20.06 -3.08
N ALA A 375 -4.13 20.79 -2.24
CA ALA A 375 -4.68 21.77 -1.31
C ALA A 375 -5.49 22.79 -2.09
N ASN A 376 -6.63 23.18 -1.53
CA ASN A 376 -7.56 24.13 -2.11
C ASN A 376 -8.23 23.67 -3.42
N GLN A 377 -8.10 22.41 -3.81
CA GLN A 377 -8.72 21.85 -5.02
C GLN A 377 -9.61 20.62 -4.73
N PRO A 378 -10.78 20.80 -4.09
CA PRO A 378 -11.61 19.67 -3.65
C PRO A 378 -12.10 18.76 -4.78
N TRP A 379 -12.32 19.32 -5.97
CA TRP A 379 -12.78 18.52 -7.12
C TRP A 379 -11.71 17.57 -7.63
N TRP A 380 -10.43 17.99 -7.60
CA TRP A 380 -9.31 17.11 -7.97
C TRP A 380 -9.09 16.01 -6.93
N GLN A 381 -9.26 16.32 -5.64
CA GLN A 381 -9.28 15.32 -4.56
C GLN A 381 -10.37 14.26 -4.80
N CYS A 382 -11.60 14.69 -5.09
CA CYS A 382 -12.72 13.80 -5.39
C CYS A 382 -12.47 12.94 -6.65
N LEU A 383 -11.92 13.53 -7.72
CA LEU A 383 -11.61 12.82 -8.95
C LEU A 383 -10.52 11.77 -8.73
N LEU A 384 -9.46 12.11 -7.99
CA LEU A 384 -8.40 11.17 -7.62
C LEU A 384 -8.98 9.99 -6.83
N LEU A 385 -9.85 10.25 -5.87
CA LEU A 385 -10.51 9.19 -5.09
C LEU A 385 -11.37 8.29 -5.98
N ILE A 386 -12.20 8.83 -6.87
CA ILE A 386 -13.00 8.02 -7.81
C ILE A 386 -12.09 7.12 -8.65
N CYS A 387 -11.00 7.65 -9.18
CA CYS A 387 -10.01 6.89 -9.95
C CYS A 387 -9.36 5.77 -9.11
N LEU A 388 -9.00 6.07 -7.86
CA LEU A 388 -8.44 5.10 -6.91
C LEU A 388 -9.45 3.98 -6.57
N MET A 389 -10.72 4.33 -6.37
CA MET A 389 -11.77 3.43 -5.91
C MET A 389 -12.27 2.50 -7.02
N MET A 390 -12.20 2.91 -8.28
CA MET A 390 -12.65 2.14 -9.44
C MET A 390 -12.07 0.70 -9.55
N PRO A 391 -10.74 0.49 -9.50
CA PRO A 391 -10.16 -0.86 -9.55
C PRO A 391 -10.30 -1.62 -8.23
N LEU A 392 -10.53 -0.90 -7.14
CA LEU A 392 -10.49 -1.36 -5.76
C LEU A 392 -11.89 -1.75 -5.24
N ARG A 393 -11.97 -2.71 -4.30
CA ARG A 393 -13.24 -3.18 -3.73
C ARG A 393 -13.30 -2.97 -2.23
N PHE A 394 -13.52 -1.73 -1.82
CA PHE A 394 -13.53 -1.39 -0.40
C PHE A 394 -14.62 -2.17 0.36
N CYS A 395 -14.25 -2.58 1.57
CA CYS A 395 -15.20 -2.87 2.64
C CYS A 395 -15.46 -1.59 3.43
N PHE A 396 -16.57 -1.53 4.18
CA PHE A 396 -16.89 -0.32 4.94
C PHE A 396 -15.78 0.05 5.93
N VAL A 397 -15.20 -0.92 6.65
CA VAL A 397 -14.10 -0.65 7.60
C VAL A 397 -12.91 0.00 6.90
N GLY A 398 -12.57 -0.47 5.69
CA GLY A 398 -11.53 0.14 4.85
C GLY A 398 -11.90 1.54 4.36
N ALA A 399 -13.15 1.75 3.96
CA ALA A 399 -13.67 3.05 3.56
C ALA A 399 -13.63 4.05 4.72
N ALA A 400 -13.97 3.59 5.93
CA ALA A 400 -13.94 4.39 7.14
C ALA A 400 -12.51 4.71 7.57
N ALA A 401 -11.58 3.76 7.48
CA ALA A 401 -10.17 4.01 7.69
C ALA A 401 -9.62 5.04 6.68
N LEU A 402 -9.99 4.92 5.39
CA LEU A 402 -9.60 5.90 4.37
C LEU A 402 -10.18 7.29 4.67
N GLY A 403 -11.48 7.40 4.92
CA GLY A 403 -12.13 8.66 5.25
C GLY A 403 -11.51 9.33 6.48
N LEU A 404 -11.15 8.54 7.48
CA LEU A 404 -10.45 9.01 8.67
C LEU A 404 -9.06 9.57 8.35
N THR A 405 -8.23 8.81 7.64
CA THR A 405 -6.88 9.25 7.30
C THR A 405 -6.89 10.46 6.38
N LEU A 406 -7.93 10.61 5.54
CA LEU A 406 -8.14 11.82 4.72
C LEU A 406 -8.51 13.01 5.60
N ALA A 407 -9.35 12.83 6.63
CA ALA A 407 -9.70 13.89 7.56
C ALA A 407 -8.46 14.37 8.35
N TRP A 408 -7.64 13.45 8.86
CA TRP A 408 -6.36 13.79 9.50
C TRP A 408 -5.30 14.32 8.54
N ALA A 409 -5.42 14.02 7.25
CA ALA A 409 -4.60 14.60 6.20
C ALA A 409 -5.06 15.99 5.76
N GLU A 410 -6.05 16.58 6.44
CA GLU A 410 -6.66 17.88 6.11
C GLU A 410 -7.28 17.94 4.70
N TRP A 411 -7.75 16.80 4.18
CA TRP A 411 -8.50 16.78 2.92
C TRP A 411 -9.88 17.39 3.10
N SER A 412 -10.46 17.87 1.99
CA SER A 412 -11.78 18.49 2.00
C SER A 412 -12.86 17.55 2.56
N THR A 413 -13.86 18.13 3.24
CA THR A 413 -15.04 17.40 3.72
C THR A 413 -15.73 16.61 2.61
N GLN A 414 -15.72 17.13 1.37
CA GLN A 414 -16.28 16.43 0.22
C GLN A 414 -15.52 15.12 -0.06
N ALA A 415 -14.19 15.15 -0.01
CA ALA A 415 -13.36 13.97 -0.23
C ALA A 415 -13.56 12.91 0.86
N VAL A 416 -13.64 13.32 2.13
CA VAL A 416 -13.93 12.44 3.26
C VAL A 416 -15.30 11.77 3.10
N LEU A 417 -16.35 12.55 2.82
CA LEU A 417 -17.70 12.03 2.61
C LEU A 417 -17.79 11.13 1.38
N LEU A 418 -17.09 11.48 0.31
CA LEU A 418 -17.02 10.67 -0.89
C LEU A 418 -16.37 9.32 -0.59
N ALA A 419 -15.25 9.28 0.15
CA ALA A 419 -14.62 8.02 0.55
C ALA A 419 -15.59 7.14 1.37
N LEU A 420 -16.33 7.72 2.32
CA LEU A 420 -17.27 6.98 3.18
C LEU A 420 -18.49 6.45 2.40
N LEU A 421 -19.04 7.24 1.49
CA LEU A 421 -20.27 6.91 0.74
C LEU A 421 -20.00 6.08 -0.52
N ALA A 422 -19.01 6.48 -1.30
CA ALA A 422 -18.73 5.89 -2.61
C ALA A 422 -17.92 4.59 -2.50
N ALA A 423 -16.99 4.44 -1.55
CA ALA A 423 -16.05 3.31 -1.59
C ALA A 423 -16.72 1.93 -1.47
N PRO A 424 -17.72 1.74 -0.59
CA PRO A 424 -18.40 0.46 -0.52
C PRO A 424 -19.25 0.14 -1.77
N LEU A 425 -19.56 1.15 -2.57
CA LEU A 425 -20.52 1.12 -3.68
C LEU A 425 -19.86 1.10 -5.07
N ILE A 426 -18.91 1.99 -5.31
CA ILE A 426 -18.32 2.24 -6.62
C ILE A 426 -17.06 1.39 -6.76
N ASN A 427 -17.16 0.37 -7.61
CA ASN A 427 -16.04 -0.42 -8.10
C ASN A 427 -16.40 -1.01 -9.47
N SER A 428 -15.41 -1.44 -10.23
CA SER A 428 -15.60 -1.91 -11.61
C SER A 428 -16.57 -3.09 -11.74
N GLN A 429 -16.63 -4.01 -10.76
CA GLN A 429 -17.54 -5.16 -10.80
C GLN A 429 -18.97 -4.76 -10.46
N GLN A 430 -19.14 -3.85 -9.50
CA GLN A 430 -20.47 -3.34 -9.14
C GLN A 430 -21.06 -2.49 -10.27
N LEU A 431 -20.25 -1.66 -10.93
CA LEU A 431 -20.70 -0.86 -12.07
C LEU A 431 -21.15 -1.73 -13.25
N LYS A 432 -20.48 -2.87 -13.50
CA LYS A 432 -20.91 -3.84 -14.53
C LYS A 432 -22.27 -4.48 -14.26
N LYS A 433 -22.75 -4.43 -13.01
CA LYS A 433 -24.08 -4.93 -12.61
C LYS A 433 -25.19 -3.89 -12.78
N MET A 434 -24.86 -2.66 -13.17
CA MET A 434 -25.80 -1.56 -13.36
C MET A 434 -25.95 -1.24 -14.85
N SER A 435 -27.14 -0.84 -15.28
CA SER A 435 -27.30 -0.19 -16.58
C SER A 435 -26.65 1.21 -16.56
N GLY A 436 -26.30 1.75 -17.73
CA GLY A 436 -25.74 3.11 -17.84
C GLY A 436 -26.54 4.18 -17.06
N PRO A 437 -27.88 4.24 -17.23
CA PRO A 437 -28.73 5.14 -16.45
C PRO A 437 -28.71 4.86 -14.94
N GLN A 438 -28.72 3.59 -14.51
CA GLN A 438 -28.64 3.23 -13.09
C GLN A 438 -27.32 3.66 -12.46
N GLY A 439 -26.20 3.46 -13.16
CA GLY A 439 -24.89 3.92 -12.71
C GLY A 439 -24.82 5.44 -12.59
N ALA A 440 -25.32 6.17 -13.60
CA ALA A 440 -25.34 7.63 -13.60
C ALA A 440 -26.22 8.20 -12.48
N LEU A 441 -27.43 7.64 -12.27
CA LEU A 441 -28.32 8.05 -11.19
C LEU A 441 -27.72 7.76 -9.81
N THR A 442 -27.09 6.59 -9.64
CA THR A 442 -26.41 6.22 -8.40
C THR A 442 -25.29 7.20 -8.08
N MET A 443 -24.44 7.52 -9.06
CA MET A 443 -23.35 8.49 -8.89
C MET A 443 -23.89 9.90 -8.60
N GLY A 444 -24.90 10.35 -9.35
CA GLY A 444 -25.54 11.65 -9.13
C GLY A 444 -26.13 11.79 -7.73
N LEU A 445 -26.75 10.72 -7.21
CA LEU A 445 -27.28 10.67 -5.85
C LEU A 445 -26.17 10.69 -4.80
N VAL A 446 -25.07 9.94 -5.00
CA VAL A 446 -23.89 10.01 -4.11
C VAL A 446 -23.29 11.41 -4.08
N LEU A 447 -23.07 12.03 -5.25
CA LEU A 447 -22.52 13.40 -5.33
C LEU A 447 -23.46 14.43 -4.70
N GLY A 448 -24.78 14.28 -4.90
CA GLY A 448 -25.78 15.12 -4.24
C GLY A 448 -25.77 14.97 -2.71
N MET A 449 -25.58 13.74 -2.21
CA MET A 449 -25.40 13.49 -0.78
C MET A 449 -24.10 14.10 -0.27
N VAL A 450 -22.98 13.99 -1.00
CA VAL A 450 -21.71 14.64 -0.61
C VAL A 450 -21.88 16.16 -0.50
N ALA A 451 -22.56 16.80 -1.45
CA ALA A 451 -22.85 18.23 -1.40
C ALA A 451 -23.75 18.62 -0.22
N ALA A 452 -24.79 17.84 0.06
CA ALA A 452 -25.66 18.06 1.22
C ALA A 452 -24.90 17.85 2.54
N GLY A 453 -24.03 16.86 2.60
CA GLY A 453 -23.20 16.57 3.77
C GLY A 453 -22.16 17.66 4.03
N GLN A 454 -21.62 18.28 2.99
CA GLN A 454 -20.73 19.44 3.14
C GLN A 454 -21.43 20.58 3.88
N GLN A 455 -22.69 20.88 3.54
CA GLN A 455 -23.48 21.91 4.22
C GLN A 455 -23.87 21.48 5.65
N TRP A 456 -24.22 20.20 5.84
CA TRP A 456 -24.57 19.67 7.15
C TRP A 456 -23.38 19.73 8.13
N LEU A 457 -22.18 19.45 7.63
CA LEU A 457 -20.95 19.34 8.42
C LEU A 457 -20.13 20.64 8.46
N GLU A 458 -20.69 21.75 7.98
CA GLU A 458 -20.01 23.03 7.98
C GLU A 458 -19.67 23.48 9.42
N GLY A 459 -18.40 23.83 9.66
CA GLY A 459 -17.92 24.25 10.98
C GLY A 459 -17.70 23.13 12.00
N ILE A 460 -17.89 21.87 11.62
CA ILE A 460 -17.61 20.71 12.48
C ILE A 460 -16.18 20.24 12.26
N ASN A 461 -15.42 20.10 13.35
CA ASN A 461 -14.09 19.53 13.29
C ASN A 461 -14.18 18.00 13.12
N LEU A 462 -13.68 17.51 11.98
CA LEU A 462 -13.66 16.09 11.61
C LEU A 462 -12.50 15.31 12.27
N GLU A 463 -11.63 15.97 13.02
CA GLU A 463 -10.48 15.38 13.71
C GLU A 463 -10.82 14.86 15.13
N HIS A 464 -12.11 14.83 15.48
CA HIS A 464 -12.56 14.57 16.85
C HIS A 464 -12.52 13.07 17.23
N ALA A 465 -11.33 12.54 17.50
CA ALA A 465 -11.16 11.21 18.05
C ALA A 465 -11.24 11.22 19.59
N ILE A 466 -12.06 10.34 20.17
CA ILE A 466 -12.06 10.11 21.62
C ILE A 466 -10.68 9.60 22.06
N ALA A 467 -9.96 10.37 22.88
CA ALA A 467 -8.63 9.97 23.30
C ALA A 467 -8.68 8.66 24.12
N TRP A 468 -7.93 7.65 23.68
CA TRP A 468 -7.67 6.44 24.45
C TRP A 468 -6.36 6.60 25.21
N PRO A 469 -6.22 6.03 26.42
CA PRO A 469 -4.93 5.99 27.11
C PRO A 469 -3.87 5.32 26.23
N GLU A 470 -2.64 5.85 26.27
CA GLU A 470 -1.51 5.36 25.47
C GLU A 470 -1.29 3.85 25.65
N GLN A 471 -1.37 3.36 26.90
CA GLN A 471 -1.25 1.94 27.21
C GLN A 471 -2.28 1.07 26.46
N THR A 472 -3.50 1.59 26.30
CA THR A 472 -4.57 0.91 25.57
C THR A 472 -4.31 0.94 24.06
N GLN A 473 -3.78 2.05 23.53
CA GLN A 473 -3.39 2.15 22.13
C GLN A 473 -2.28 1.15 21.79
N VAL A 474 -1.22 1.09 22.60
CA VAL A 474 -0.12 0.15 22.43
C VAL A 474 -0.62 -1.29 22.51
N LEU A 475 -1.42 -1.63 23.52
CA LEU A 475 -2.01 -2.97 23.64
C LEU A 475 -2.89 -3.31 22.41
N ALA A 476 -3.67 -2.35 21.94
CA ALA A 476 -4.53 -2.55 20.77
C ALA A 476 -3.72 -2.80 19.50
N VAL A 477 -2.63 -2.05 19.27
CA VAL A 477 -1.72 -2.28 18.15
C VAL A 477 -1.08 -3.66 18.24
N LEU A 478 -0.65 -4.10 19.42
CA LEU A 478 -0.08 -5.44 19.60
C LEU A 478 -1.08 -6.55 19.25
N VAL A 479 -2.33 -6.43 19.73
CA VAL A 479 -3.39 -7.40 19.44
C VAL A 479 -3.75 -7.38 17.95
N LEU A 480 -3.92 -6.19 17.37
CA LEU A 480 -4.24 -6.03 15.94
C LEU A 480 -3.11 -6.54 15.04
N GLY A 481 -1.86 -6.23 15.39
CA GLY A 481 -0.66 -6.70 14.73
C GLY A 481 -0.57 -8.22 14.74
N LEU A 482 -0.88 -8.87 15.87
CA LEU A 482 -0.95 -10.33 15.96
C LEU A 482 -2.05 -10.90 15.04
N LEU A 483 -3.24 -10.29 15.03
CA LEU A 483 -4.35 -10.72 14.16
C LEU A 483 -3.97 -10.61 12.68
N TYR A 484 -3.34 -9.51 12.28
CA TYR A 484 -2.90 -9.30 10.91
C TYR A 484 -1.73 -10.20 10.52
N ALA A 485 -0.79 -10.45 11.45
CA ALA A 485 0.29 -11.41 11.25
C ALA A 485 -0.24 -12.83 11.03
N ILE A 486 -1.26 -13.25 11.79
CA ILE A 486 -1.92 -14.55 11.60
C ILE A 486 -2.59 -14.62 10.22
N ALA A 487 -3.28 -13.56 9.80
CA ALA A 487 -3.88 -13.48 8.47
C ALA A 487 -2.82 -13.58 7.35
N LEU A 488 -1.72 -12.86 7.50
CA LEU A 488 -0.61 -12.84 6.56
C LEU A 488 0.11 -14.19 6.47
N LEU A 489 0.34 -14.84 7.61
CA LEU A 489 0.87 -16.21 7.68
C LEU A 489 -0.06 -17.22 7.01
N ARG A 490 -1.38 -17.01 7.07
CA ARG A 490 -2.31 -17.98 6.51
C ARG A 490 -2.50 -17.84 5.00
N LEU A 491 -2.51 -16.60 4.52
CA LEU A 491 -2.82 -16.28 3.13
C LEU A 491 -1.58 -16.10 2.26
N GLY A 492 -0.45 -15.72 2.85
CA GLY A 492 0.67 -15.16 2.11
C GLY A 492 0.40 -13.71 1.67
N PRO A 493 1.44 -12.89 1.43
CA PRO A 493 1.29 -11.46 1.18
C PRO A 493 0.56 -11.13 -0.13
N ARG A 494 0.77 -11.92 -1.19
CA ARG A 494 0.13 -11.68 -2.49
C ARG A 494 -1.36 -11.97 -2.44
N ALA A 495 -1.79 -13.10 -1.86
CA ALA A 495 -3.21 -13.40 -1.73
C ALA A 495 -3.91 -12.48 -0.71
N PHE A 496 -3.18 -12.02 0.31
CA PHE A 496 -3.64 -10.99 1.24
C PHE A 496 -3.96 -9.68 0.48
N MET A 497 -3.04 -9.20 -0.38
CA MET A 497 -3.24 -7.99 -1.18
C MET A 497 -4.22 -8.16 -2.34
N ALA A 498 -4.32 -9.34 -2.95
CA ALA A 498 -5.24 -9.61 -4.06
C ALA A 498 -6.72 -9.38 -3.68
N ARG A 499 -7.05 -9.47 -2.38
CA ARG A 499 -8.39 -9.16 -1.85
C ARG A 499 -8.82 -7.71 -2.01
N LEU A 500 -7.87 -6.80 -2.27
CA LEU A 500 -8.15 -5.40 -2.53
C LEU A 500 -8.83 -5.17 -3.90
N PHE A 501 -8.58 -6.04 -4.87
CA PHE A 501 -8.96 -5.77 -6.26
C PHE A 501 -10.31 -6.36 -6.62
N SER A 502 -11.08 -5.58 -7.36
CA SER A 502 -12.35 -6.03 -7.94
C SER A 502 -12.13 -6.89 -9.19
N VAL A 503 -10.97 -6.80 -9.82
CA VAL A 503 -10.62 -7.54 -11.04
C VAL A 503 -9.58 -8.62 -10.70
N LYS A 504 -9.82 -9.86 -11.14
CA LYS A 504 -8.75 -10.86 -11.18
C LYS A 504 -7.78 -10.44 -12.28
N PHE A 505 -6.56 -10.04 -11.92
CA PHE A 505 -5.49 -9.96 -12.89
C PHE A 505 -5.11 -11.40 -13.23
N ASP A 506 -5.62 -11.93 -14.35
CA ASP A 506 -5.09 -13.17 -14.88
C ASP A 506 -3.60 -12.93 -15.19
N PRO A 507 -2.68 -13.72 -14.62
CA PRO A 507 -1.29 -13.64 -15.05
C PRO A 507 -1.26 -14.04 -16.52
N HIS A 508 -0.78 -13.14 -17.36
CA HIS A 508 -0.66 -13.35 -18.79
C HIS A 508 0.01 -14.71 -19.06
N GLN A 509 -0.66 -15.57 -19.83
CA GLN A 509 0.00 -16.71 -20.45
C GLN A 509 0.96 -16.14 -21.48
N HIS A 510 2.25 -16.07 -21.16
CA HIS A 510 3.26 -15.90 -22.19
C HIS A 510 3.22 -17.15 -23.06
N HIS A 511 2.54 -17.07 -24.20
CA HIS A 511 2.76 -18.00 -25.30
C HIS A 511 4.20 -17.77 -25.78
N HIS A 512 5.13 -18.55 -25.25
CA HIS A 512 6.45 -18.70 -25.82
C HIS A 512 6.30 -19.40 -27.17
N HIS A 513 6.60 -18.69 -28.24
CA HIS A 513 6.94 -19.24 -29.54
C HIS A 513 8.45 -19.11 -29.76
#